data_AF-A0A2N5ZEK1-F1
#
_entry.id   AF-A0A2N5ZEK1-F1
#
_cell.length_a   1.000
_cell.length_b   1.000
_cell.length_c   1.000
_cell.angle_alpha   90.00
_cell.angle_beta   90.00
_cell.angle_gamma   90.00
#
_symmetry.space_group_name_H-M   'P 1'
#
loop_
_entity.id
_entity.type
_entity.pdbx_description
1 polymer ?
#
loop_
_entity_poly.entity_id
_entity_poly.type
_entity_poly.pdbx_seq_one_letter_code
_entity_poly.pdbx_strand_id
1 'polypeptide(L)'
;MKKLFTILSIVLLLNIKVKADEGMWLLPLIQQLNIEKMQQMGCELSAEEIYSINQTSLKDAIVIFGGGCTGEVISDKGLILTNHHCGYRSIQSHSTTEHDYLKDGFWTM
;
A
#
# COMPACT_ATOMS: atom_id res chain seq x y z
N MET A 1 -11.69 1.49 -52.88
CA MET A 1 -10.46 1.00 -52.22
C MET A 1 -10.13 1.77 -50.94
N LYS A 2 -9.97 3.12 -50.97
CA LYS A 2 -9.65 3.91 -49.75
C LYS A 2 -10.64 3.72 -48.59
N LYS A 3 -11.96 3.76 -48.84
CA LYS A 3 -13.00 3.55 -47.82
C LYS A 3 -12.95 2.15 -47.18
N LEU A 4 -12.64 1.12 -47.97
CA LEU A 4 -12.51 -0.26 -47.47
C LEU A 4 -11.27 -0.41 -46.58
N PHE A 5 -10.16 0.24 -46.97
CA PHE A 5 -8.95 0.31 -46.17
C PHE A 5 -9.18 1.03 -44.84
N THR A 6 -9.90 2.16 -44.86
CA THR A 6 -10.27 2.90 -43.64
C THR A 6 -11.13 2.08 -42.69
N ILE A 7 -12.14 1.35 -43.21
CA ILE A 7 -13.00 0.49 -42.39
C ILE A 7 -12.19 -0.65 -41.77
N LEU A 8 -11.29 -1.26 -42.54
CA LEU A 8 -10.43 -2.34 -42.05
C LEU A 8 -9.49 -1.85 -40.94
N SER A 9 -8.91 -0.66 -41.09
CA SER A 9 -8.07 -0.05 -40.05
C SER A 9 -8.84 0.24 -38.76
N ILE A 10 -10.09 0.72 -38.84
CA ILE A 10 -10.93 0.98 -37.66
C ILE A 10 -11.26 -0.33 -36.93
N VAL A 11 -11.61 -1.39 -37.66
CA VAL A 11 -11.90 -2.71 -37.06
C VAL A 11 -10.66 -3.28 -36.36
N LEU A 12 -9.46 -3.08 -36.92
CA LEU A 12 -8.23 -3.53 -36.29
C LEU A 12 -7.93 -2.79 -34.98
N LEU A 13 -8.20 -1.48 -34.94
CA LEU A 13 -7.97 -0.65 -33.75
C LEU A 13 -8.96 -0.94 -32.61
N LEU A 14 -10.19 -1.39 -32.92
CA LEU A 14 -11.21 -1.74 -31.91
C LEU A 14 -10.91 -3.04 -31.14
N ASN A 15 -9.88 -3.81 -31.54
CA ASN A 15 -9.51 -5.07 -30.89
C ASN A 15 -8.39 -4.94 -29.84
N ILE A 16 -7.89 -3.73 -29.58
CA ILE A 16 -6.84 -3.50 -28.59
C ILE A 16 -7.46 -3.54 -27.20
N LYS A 17 -7.35 -4.68 -26.51
CA LYS A 17 -7.69 -4.80 -25.09
C LYS A 17 -6.53 -4.27 -24.25
N VAL A 18 -6.69 -3.07 -23.69
CA VAL A 18 -5.80 -2.56 -22.64
C VAL A 18 -6.25 -3.19 -21.32
N LYS A 19 -5.36 -3.89 -20.63
CA LYS A 19 -5.58 -4.38 -19.25
C LYS A 19 -4.72 -3.56 -18.31
N ALA A 20 -5.31 -3.10 -17.21
CA ALA A 20 -4.56 -2.56 -16.08
C ALA A 20 -4.29 -3.71 -15.11
N ASP A 21 -3.02 -4.00 -14.85
CA ASP A 21 -2.60 -5.02 -13.88
C ASP A 21 -2.48 -4.45 -12.45
N GLU A 22 -2.44 -3.12 -12.31
CA GLU A 22 -2.17 -2.39 -11.06
C GLU A 22 -3.43 -1.73 -10.48
N GLY A 23 -3.48 -1.59 -9.15
CA GLY A 23 -4.61 -0.93 -8.48
C GLY A 23 -4.55 -0.98 -6.95
N MET A 24 -5.53 -0.31 -6.31
CA MET A 24 -5.78 -0.37 -4.87
C MET A 24 -7.02 -1.25 -4.63
N TRP A 25 -6.83 -2.34 -3.89
CA TRP A 25 -7.83 -3.41 -3.78
C TRP A 25 -8.51 -3.39 -2.41
N LEU A 26 -9.79 -3.73 -2.38
CA LEU A 26 -10.51 -3.90 -1.12
C LEU A 26 -10.11 -5.23 -0.48
N LEU A 27 -9.55 -5.17 0.74
CA LEU A 27 -9.07 -6.36 1.46
C LEU A 27 -10.10 -7.50 1.58
N PRO A 28 -11.40 -7.25 1.84
CA PRO A 28 -12.40 -8.33 1.88
C PRO A 28 -12.56 -9.12 0.57
N LEU A 29 -12.09 -8.58 -0.55
CA LEU A 29 -12.20 -9.21 -1.87
C LEU A 29 -10.88 -9.85 -2.33
N ILE A 30 -9.83 -9.84 -1.51
CA ILE A 30 -8.49 -10.28 -1.90
C ILE A 30 -8.46 -11.75 -2.35
N GLN A 31 -9.26 -12.61 -1.71
CA GLN A 31 -9.40 -14.03 -2.08
C GLN A 31 -9.99 -14.19 -3.48
N GLN A 32 -10.96 -13.34 -3.86
CA GLN A 32 -11.67 -13.46 -5.13
C GLN A 32 -10.92 -12.82 -6.29
N LEU A 33 -10.19 -11.74 -6.03
CA LEU A 33 -9.67 -10.86 -7.08
C LEU A 33 -8.14 -10.91 -7.24
N ASN A 34 -7.38 -11.24 -6.19
CA ASN A 34 -5.95 -10.91 -6.16
C ASN A 34 -5.03 -12.06 -5.74
N ILE A 35 -5.43 -12.92 -4.81
CA ILE A 35 -4.50 -13.85 -4.16
C ILE A 35 -3.80 -14.79 -5.15
N GLU A 36 -4.54 -15.28 -6.15
CA GLU A 36 -4.00 -16.17 -7.19
C GLU A 36 -2.87 -15.48 -7.99
N LYS A 37 -3.08 -14.20 -8.34
CA LYS A 37 -2.07 -13.38 -9.02
C LYS A 37 -0.90 -13.04 -8.10
N MET A 38 -1.17 -12.72 -6.83
CA MET A 38 -0.12 -12.44 -5.83
C MET A 38 0.80 -13.66 -5.64
N GLN A 39 0.24 -14.86 -5.57
CA GLN A 39 0.99 -16.11 -5.45
C GLN A 39 1.80 -16.42 -6.71
N GLN A 40 1.25 -16.17 -7.90
CA GLN A 40 2.01 -16.24 -9.16
C GLN A 40 3.20 -15.25 -9.20
N MET A 41 3.12 -14.16 -8.44
CA MET A 41 4.19 -13.17 -8.29
C MET A 41 5.15 -13.48 -7.13
N GLY A 42 4.96 -14.60 -6.42
CA GLY A 42 5.85 -15.06 -5.35
C GLY A 42 5.38 -14.71 -3.93
N CYS A 43 4.14 -14.24 -3.74
CA CYS A 43 3.58 -14.10 -2.40
C CYS A 43 3.30 -15.48 -1.80
N GLU A 44 3.87 -15.75 -0.62
CA GLU A 44 3.68 -17.02 0.08
C GLU A 44 2.49 -17.01 1.05
N LEU A 45 1.93 -15.84 1.34
CA LEU A 45 0.79 -15.69 2.25
C LEU A 45 -0.51 -16.17 1.58
N SER A 46 -1.41 -16.69 2.40
CA SER A 46 -2.81 -16.90 2.04
C SER A 46 -3.62 -15.59 2.16
N ALA A 47 -4.82 -15.57 1.55
CA ALA A 47 -5.73 -14.44 1.68
C ALA A 47 -6.14 -14.18 3.13
N GLU A 48 -6.36 -15.23 3.93
CA GLU A 48 -6.78 -15.14 5.33
C GLU A 48 -5.66 -14.60 6.23
N GLU A 49 -4.41 -14.93 5.94
CA GLU A 49 -3.24 -14.35 6.64
C GLU A 49 -3.09 -12.85 6.35
N ILE A 50 -3.54 -12.38 5.18
CA ILE A 50 -3.55 -10.96 4.85
C ILE A 50 -4.77 -10.27 5.50
N TYR A 51 -5.97 -10.79 5.26
CA TYR A 51 -7.23 -10.25 5.77
C TYR A 51 -8.17 -11.36 6.24
N SER A 52 -8.54 -11.30 7.52
CA SER A 52 -9.64 -12.09 8.07
C SER A 52 -10.52 -11.22 8.98
N ILE A 53 -11.81 -11.57 9.03
CA ILE A 53 -12.78 -11.02 9.99
C ILE A 53 -12.82 -11.86 11.27
N ASN A 54 -12.48 -13.16 11.15
CA ASN A 54 -12.72 -14.16 12.19
C ASN A 54 -11.47 -14.46 13.04
N GLN A 55 -10.27 -14.20 12.51
CA GLN A 55 -9.01 -14.46 13.19
C GLN A 55 -8.03 -13.31 12.95
N THR A 56 -6.94 -13.30 13.71
CA THR A 56 -5.85 -12.34 13.51
C THR A 56 -5.25 -12.47 12.12
N SER A 57 -4.98 -11.34 11.48
CA SER A 57 -4.31 -11.28 10.18
C SER A 57 -3.38 -10.06 10.09
N LEU A 58 -2.63 -9.94 8.99
CA LEU A 58 -1.70 -8.83 8.77
C LEU A 58 -2.37 -7.46 8.89
N LYS A 59 -3.66 -7.35 8.52
CA LYS A 59 -4.44 -6.11 8.67
C LYS A 59 -4.36 -5.52 10.08
N ASP A 60 -4.27 -6.37 11.11
CA ASP A 60 -4.35 -5.96 12.51
C ASP A 60 -3.09 -5.23 12.97
N ALA A 61 -1.98 -5.39 12.23
CA ALA A 61 -0.74 -4.66 12.47
C ALA A 61 -0.66 -3.33 11.70
N ILE A 62 -1.60 -3.03 10.80
CA ILE A 62 -1.56 -1.82 9.96
C ILE A 62 -2.53 -0.77 10.52
N VAL A 63 -2.06 0.46 10.71
CA VAL A 63 -2.82 1.54 11.34
C VAL A 63 -2.86 2.81 10.50
N ILE A 64 -3.94 3.57 10.67
CA ILE A 64 -4.01 4.96 10.20
C ILE A 64 -3.20 5.82 11.17
N PHE A 65 -2.13 6.43 10.69
CA PHE A 65 -1.23 7.26 11.49
C PHE A 65 -1.51 8.75 11.23
N GLY A 66 -1.87 9.49 12.29
CA GLY A 66 -2.07 10.95 12.21
C GLY A 66 -3.18 11.40 11.24
N GLY A 67 -4.08 10.51 10.82
CA GLY A 67 -5.21 10.81 9.92
C GLY A 67 -4.87 10.98 8.44
N GLY A 68 -3.61 10.80 8.04
CA GLY A 68 -3.17 10.97 6.65
C GLY A 68 -1.98 10.12 6.21
N CYS A 69 -1.40 9.34 7.13
CA CYS A 69 -0.31 8.41 6.85
C CYS A 69 -0.71 6.98 7.24
N THR A 70 0.14 6.03 6.86
CA THR A 70 0.10 4.65 7.34
C THR A 70 1.23 4.42 8.33
N GLY A 71 1.01 3.52 9.28
CA GLY A 71 2.07 2.94 10.10
C GLY A 71 1.80 1.47 10.35
N GLU A 72 2.80 0.81 10.91
CA GLU A 72 2.79 -0.63 11.15
C GLU A 72 3.33 -0.96 12.55
N VAL A 73 2.64 -1.85 13.26
CA VAL A 73 3.06 -2.35 14.57
C VAL A 73 4.15 -3.42 14.37
N ILE A 74 5.29 -3.25 15.03
CA ILE A 74 6.47 -4.11 14.89
C ILE A 74 6.92 -4.78 16.20
N SER A 75 6.19 -4.60 17.31
CA SER A 75 6.45 -5.32 18.56
C SER A 75 5.15 -5.61 19.32
N ASP A 76 5.23 -6.60 20.21
CA ASP A 76 4.17 -6.98 21.16
C ASP A 76 3.83 -5.90 22.20
N LYS A 77 4.67 -4.85 22.29
CA LYS A 77 4.47 -3.67 23.16
C LYS A 77 3.91 -2.46 22.42
N GLY A 78 3.49 -2.62 21.16
CA GLY A 78 2.88 -1.54 20.39
C GLY A 78 3.85 -0.52 19.81
N LEU A 79 5.13 -0.88 19.65
CA LEU A 79 6.07 -0.08 18.84
C LEU A 79 5.56 0.02 17.41
N ILE A 80 5.43 1.24 16.89
CA ILE A 80 4.92 1.53 15.54
C ILE A 80 6.04 2.16 14.70
N LEU A 81 6.18 1.71 13.46
CA LEU A 81 6.96 2.39 12.44
C LEU A 81 6.06 3.21 11.52
N THR A 82 6.60 4.32 11.03
CA THR A 82 6.02 5.17 10.00
C THR A 82 7.15 5.97 9.33
N ASN A 83 6.84 6.75 8.29
CA ASN A 83 7.85 7.57 7.64
C ASN A 83 8.23 8.80 8.45
N HIS A 84 9.47 9.26 8.28
CA HIS A 84 9.98 10.49 8.91
C HIS A 84 9.08 11.71 8.63
N HIS A 85 8.63 11.89 7.39
CA HIS A 85 7.77 13.01 7.03
C HIS A 85 6.38 12.96 7.70
N CYS A 86 5.91 11.77 8.08
CA CYS A 86 4.68 11.59 8.85
C CYS A 86 4.87 11.97 10.33
N GLY A 87 6.03 11.63 10.91
CA GLY A 87 6.41 12.00 12.27
C GLY A 87 6.97 13.43 12.41
N TYR A 88 7.26 14.11 11.29
CA TYR A 88 8.00 15.37 11.26
C TYR A 88 7.45 16.44 12.18
N ARG A 89 6.12 16.64 12.21
CA ARG A 89 5.48 17.63 13.08
C ARG A 89 5.75 17.35 14.56
N SER A 90 5.72 16.08 14.96
CA SER A 90 6.01 15.67 16.34
C SER A 90 7.47 15.86 16.69
N ILE A 91 8.40 15.57 15.77
CA ILE A 91 9.83 15.80 15.98
C ILE A 91 10.10 17.31 16.11
N GLN A 92 9.56 18.10 15.18
CA GLN A 92 9.67 19.55 15.17
C GLN A 92 9.14 20.18 16.46
N SER A 93 7.98 19.74 16.96
CA SER A 93 7.37 20.32 18.16
C SER A 93 8.17 20.08 19.44
N HIS A 94 9.08 19.09 19.44
CA HIS A 94 9.97 18.79 20.56
C HIS A 94 11.41 19.30 20.33
N SER A 95 11.71 19.83 19.15
CA SER A 95 13.05 20.36 18.83
C SER A 95 13.19 21.80 19.34
N THR A 96 14.36 22.14 19.86
CA THR A 96 14.76 23.51 20.24
C THR A 96 16.12 23.87 19.65
N THR A 97 16.57 25.11 19.85
CA THR A 97 17.93 25.54 19.44
C THR A 97 19.03 24.81 20.20
N GLU A 98 18.75 24.36 21.43
CA GLU A 98 19.66 23.60 22.27
C GLU A 98 19.59 22.09 21.97
N HIS A 99 18.42 21.58 21.57
CA HIS A 99 18.19 20.17 21.24
C HIS A 99 17.49 20.06 19.88
N ASP A 100 18.28 20.03 18.80
CA ASP A 100 17.76 20.01 17.43
C ASP A 100 17.51 18.57 16.93
N TYR A 101 16.41 17.95 17.38
CA TYR A 101 16.07 16.58 16.99
C TYR A 101 15.74 16.41 15.51
N LEU A 102 15.35 17.49 14.82
CA LEU A 102 15.16 17.48 13.37
C LEU A 102 16.49 17.26 12.63
N LYS A 103 17.58 17.79 13.18
CA LYS A 103 18.92 17.68 12.59
C LYS A 103 19.67 16.46 13.10
N ASP A 104 19.66 16.24 14.41
CA ASP A 104 20.55 15.28 15.07
C ASP A 104 19.89 13.91 15.28
N GLY A 105 18.57 13.82 15.08
CA GLY A 105 17.77 12.64 15.39
C GLY A 105 17.45 12.51 16.87
N PHE A 106 16.61 11.53 17.21
CA PHE A 106 16.18 11.26 18.58
C PHE A 106 16.01 9.77 18.82
N TRP A 107 16.48 9.30 19.97
CA TRP A 107 16.38 7.91 20.42
C TRP A 107 16.05 7.88 21.91
N THR A 108 15.04 7.12 22.30
CA THR A 108 14.74 6.85 23.72
C THR A 108 15.64 5.70 24.21
N MET A 109 16.38 5.92 25.29
CA MET A 109 17.24 4.91 25.92
C MET A 109 16.48 4.02 26.90
#